data_AF-A0AAW2WIX1-F1
#
_entry.id   AF-A0AAW2WIX1-F1
#
_cell.length_a   1.000
_cell.length_b   1.000
_cell.length_c   1.000
_cell.angle_alpha   90.00
_cell.angle_beta   90.00
_cell.angle_gamma   90.00
#
_symmetry.space_group_name_H-M   'P 1'
#
loop_
_entity.id
_entity.type
_entity.pdbx_description
1 polymer ?
#
loop_
_entity_poly.entity_id
_entity_poly.type
_entity_poly.pdbx_seq_one_letter_code
_entity_poly.pdbx_strand_id
1 'polypeptide(L)'
;MGAPAEEQVGIPFTDEVMADELPVNCRTPTIAEYDGTTDPQEHLSRFENTALLHRRKHRKTELSLFSIRQKKGESLKDYLQRFNTAALEVPSATQEVKASAFEQGLMDGDFFKSLAKKPATKFDILVARAVKYINMEDAQASKREGRGEKRKENKDENPSK
;
A
#
# COMPACT_ATOMS: atom_id res chain seq x y z
N MET A 1 -41.46 10.89 -36.10
CA MET A 1 -40.66 11.87 -35.35
C MET A 1 -39.78 11.06 -34.40
N GLY A 2 -38.51 10.86 -34.76
CA GLY A 2 -37.54 10.18 -33.89
C GLY A 2 -36.97 11.19 -32.90
N ALA A 3 -36.98 10.84 -31.61
CA ALA A 3 -36.22 11.58 -30.61
C ALA A 3 -34.74 11.54 -30.98
N PRO A 4 -33.97 12.62 -30.83
CA PRO A 4 -32.53 12.53 -31.00
C PRO A 4 -32.00 11.67 -29.84
N ALA A 5 -31.27 10.61 -30.18
CA ALA A 5 -30.49 9.87 -29.22
C ALA A 5 -29.52 10.86 -28.57
N GLU A 6 -29.59 11.00 -27.25
CA GLU A 6 -28.60 11.75 -26.50
C GLU A 6 -27.24 11.11 -26.76
N GLU A 7 -26.44 11.79 -27.56
CA GLU A 7 -25.06 11.44 -27.82
C GLU A 7 -24.34 11.57 -26.48
N GLN A 8 -24.11 10.43 -25.80
CA GLN A 8 -23.24 10.35 -24.63
C GLN A 8 -21.79 10.61 -25.06
N VAL A 9 -21.50 11.85 -25.48
CA VAL A 9 -20.17 12.31 -25.82
C VAL A 9 -19.57 12.89 -24.56
N GLY A 10 -18.71 12.11 -23.90
CA GLY A 10 -17.67 12.69 -23.04
C GLY A 10 -17.61 12.23 -21.60
N ILE A 11 -18.36 11.21 -21.17
CA ILE A 11 -18.17 10.63 -19.83
C ILE A 11 -17.14 9.49 -19.94
N PRO A 12 -15.94 9.61 -19.37
CA PRO A 12 -14.87 8.61 -19.53
C PRO A 12 -15.06 7.36 -18.66
N PHE A 13 -16.13 7.27 -17.88
CA PHE A 13 -16.41 6.20 -16.93
C PHE A 13 -17.86 5.72 -17.02
N THR A 14 -18.15 4.52 -16.50
CA THR A 14 -19.50 3.94 -16.43
C THR A 14 -20.37 4.63 -15.38
N ASP A 15 -21.70 4.54 -15.51
CA ASP A 15 -22.66 5.08 -14.53
C ASP A 15 -22.40 4.58 -13.11
N GLU A 16 -21.96 3.32 -12.97
CA GLU A 16 -21.57 2.72 -11.69
C GLU A 16 -20.38 3.46 -11.04
N VAL A 17 -19.35 3.79 -11.83
CA VAL A 17 -18.16 4.51 -11.34
C VAL A 17 -18.49 5.98 -11.03
N MET A 18 -19.42 6.57 -11.78
CA MET A 18 -19.87 7.96 -11.53
C MET A 18 -20.74 8.07 -10.26
N ALA A 19 -21.45 7.01 -9.90
CA ALA A 19 -22.29 6.95 -8.70
C ALA A 19 -21.51 6.61 -7.42
N ASP A 20 -20.26 6.16 -7.53
CA ASP A 20 -19.42 5.82 -6.39
C ASP A 20 -19.06 7.07 -5.58
N GLU A 21 -19.24 7.00 -4.25
CA GLU A 21 -18.93 8.13 -3.37
C GLU A 21 -17.41 8.35 -3.24
N LEU A 22 -16.97 9.60 -3.38
CA LEU A 22 -15.58 9.95 -3.13
C LEU A 22 -15.19 9.61 -1.67
N PRO A 23 -13.98 9.07 -1.43
CA PRO A 23 -13.50 8.83 -0.08
C PRO A 23 -13.61 10.08 0.81
N VAL A 24 -14.07 9.90 2.06
CA VAL A 24 -14.36 10.99 3.02
C VAL A 24 -13.17 11.93 3.32
N ASN A 25 -11.96 11.54 2.97
CA ASN A 25 -10.73 12.31 3.16
C ASN A 25 -10.08 12.75 1.84
N CYS A 26 -10.78 12.61 0.70
CA CYS A 26 -10.32 13.13 -0.57
C CYS A 26 -10.16 14.64 -0.48
N ARG A 27 -8.93 15.10 -0.66
CA ARG A 27 -8.61 16.53 -0.81
C ARG A 27 -8.66 16.84 -2.28
N THR A 28 -9.65 17.60 -2.70
CA THR A 28 -9.77 18.09 -4.09
C THR A 28 -9.26 19.52 -4.17
N PRO A 29 -8.57 19.89 -5.26
CA PRO A 29 -8.30 21.30 -5.53
C PRO A 29 -9.60 22.06 -5.75
N THR A 30 -9.71 23.26 -5.20
CA THR A 30 -10.83 24.17 -5.47
C THR A 30 -10.58 24.89 -6.78
N ILE A 31 -11.26 24.47 -7.84
CA ILE A 31 -11.19 25.07 -9.18
C ILE A 31 -12.62 25.46 -9.53
N ALA A 32 -12.84 26.69 -10.00
CA ALA A 32 -14.15 27.12 -10.47
C ALA A 32 -14.60 26.25 -11.65
N GLU A 33 -15.87 25.89 -11.70
CA GLU A 33 -16.42 25.15 -12.84
C GLU A 33 -16.31 25.98 -14.12
N TYR A 34 -16.16 25.30 -15.25
CA TYR A 34 -16.15 25.97 -16.55
C TYR A 34 -17.58 26.32 -16.94
N ASP A 35 -17.89 27.61 -16.98
CA ASP A 35 -19.22 28.14 -17.27
C ASP A 35 -19.51 28.33 -18.77
N GLY A 36 -18.53 28.05 -19.63
CA GLY A 36 -18.62 28.25 -21.08
C GLY A 36 -18.46 29.70 -21.54
N THR A 37 -18.25 30.65 -20.63
CA THR A 37 -18.14 32.09 -20.97
C THR A 37 -16.70 32.59 -20.96
N THR A 38 -15.83 31.91 -20.20
CA THR A 38 -14.39 32.20 -20.10
C THR A 38 -13.60 31.54 -21.24
N ASP A 39 -12.37 32.00 -21.51
CA ASP A 39 -11.51 31.36 -22.52
C ASP A 39 -11.17 29.91 -22.10
N PRO A 40 -11.50 28.89 -22.92
CA PRO A 40 -11.21 27.50 -22.59
C PRO A 40 -9.72 27.23 -22.30
N GLN A 41 -8.81 27.93 -23.00
CA GLN A 41 -7.36 27.75 -22.78
C GLN A 41 -6.92 28.32 -21.44
N GLU A 42 -7.45 29.49 -21.07
CA GLU A 42 -7.23 30.05 -19.74
C GLU A 42 -7.77 29.12 -18.64
N HIS A 43 -8.99 28.57 -18.81
CA HIS A 43 -9.57 27.63 -17.84
C HIS A 43 -8.69 26.38 -17.68
N LEU A 44 -8.24 25.78 -18.78
CA LEU A 44 -7.35 24.61 -18.74
C LEU A 44 -6.03 24.95 -18.03
N SER A 45 -5.43 26.09 -18.35
CA SER A 45 -4.20 26.56 -17.70
C SER A 45 -4.38 26.74 -16.19
N ARG A 46 -5.51 27.29 -15.76
CA ARG A 46 -5.85 27.43 -14.32
C ARG A 46 -6.01 26.07 -13.67
N PHE A 47 -6.68 25.13 -14.33
CA PHE A 47 -6.85 23.77 -13.83
C PHE A 47 -5.49 23.07 -13.66
N GLU A 48 -4.66 23.05 -14.70
CA GLU A 48 -3.33 22.41 -14.67
C GLU A 48 -2.43 22.96 -13.57
N ASN A 49 -2.37 24.29 -13.45
CA ASN A 49 -1.59 24.95 -12.41
C ASN A 49 -2.10 24.59 -11.01
N THR A 50 -3.42 24.59 -10.81
CA THR A 50 -4.01 24.23 -9.52
C THR A 50 -3.77 22.77 -9.17
N ALA A 51 -3.93 21.86 -10.14
CA ALA A 51 -3.66 20.43 -9.97
C ALA A 51 -2.17 20.17 -9.65
N LEU A 52 -1.25 20.86 -10.32
CA LEU A 52 0.19 20.77 -10.07
C LEU A 52 0.55 21.25 -8.66
N LEU A 53 0.02 22.40 -8.23
CA LEU A 53 0.23 22.94 -6.90
C LEU A 53 -0.35 22.01 -5.82
N HIS A 54 -1.54 21.46 -6.06
CA HIS A 54 -2.18 20.49 -5.18
C HIS A 54 -1.31 19.23 -5.01
N ARG A 55 -0.82 18.65 -6.11
CA ARG A 55 0.09 17.50 -6.09
C ARG A 55 1.37 17.80 -5.32
N ARG A 56 1.95 18.99 -5.50
CA ARG A 56 3.16 19.41 -4.78
C ARG A 56 2.92 19.56 -3.27
N LYS A 57 1.80 20.18 -2.88
CA LYS A 57 1.40 20.37 -1.47
C LYS A 57 1.21 19.04 -0.74
N HIS A 58 0.76 18.01 -1.44
CA HIS A 58 0.49 16.68 -0.89
C HIS A 58 1.53 15.64 -1.26
N ARG A 59 2.68 16.04 -1.82
CA ARG A 59 3.76 15.12 -2.15
C ARG A 59 4.42 14.58 -0.88
N LYS A 60 4.49 13.26 -0.75
CA LYS A 60 5.24 12.61 0.32
C LYS A 60 6.75 12.74 0.08
N THR A 61 7.51 12.92 1.15
CA THR A 61 8.98 13.07 1.11
C THR A 61 9.66 11.81 1.59
N GLU A 62 10.96 11.68 1.38
CA GLU A 62 11.76 10.55 1.87
C GLU A 62 11.64 10.37 3.39
N LEU A 63 11.61 11.48 4.13
CA LEU A 63 11.42 11.49 5.59
C LEU A 63 10.09 10.85 6.01
N SER A 64 9.07 10.88 5.17
CA SER A 64 7.78 10.25 5.49
C SER A 64 7.89 8.73 5.60
N LEU A 65 8.85 8.09 4.91
CA LEU A 65 9.08 6.64 5.01
C LEU A 65 9.56 6.24 6.41
N PHE A 66 10.35 7.09 7.07
CA PHE A 66 10.85 6.85 8.44
C PHE A 66 9.75 6.92 9.50
N SER A 67 8.58 7.46 9.16
CA SER A 67 7.42 7.47 10.06
C SER A 67 6.65 6.14 10.04
N ILE A 68 6.97 5.24 9.09
CA ILE A 68 6.31 3.95 8.95
C ILE A 68 7.00 2.97 9.88
N ARG A 69 6.32 2.61 10.97
CA ARG A 69 6.80 1.62 11.94
C ARG A 69 5.96 0.35 11.89
N GLN A 70 6.59 -0.79 12.13
CA GLN A 70 5.93 -2.04 12.40
C GLN A 70 5.23 -1.94 13.77
N LYS A 71 3.92 -2.19 13.80
CA LYS A 71 3.09 -2.09 15.00
C LYS A 71 3.23 -3.35 15.85
N LYS A 72 2.90 -3.25 17.14
CA LYS A 72 2.86 -4.42 18.03
C LYS A 72 1.80 -5.42 17.54
N GLY A 73 2.21 -6.67 17.32
CA GLY A 73 1.33 -7.73 16.82
C GLY A 73 1.13 -7.71 15.30
N GLU A 74 1.76 -6.79 14.57
CA GLU A 74 1.71 -6.76 13.12
C GLU A 74 2.73 -7.73 12.51
N SER A 75 2.28 -8.54 11.55
CA SER A 75 3.16 -9.46 10.83
C SER A 75 4.16 -8.71 9.96
N LEU A 76 5.31 -9.35 9.67
CA LEU A 76 6.29 -8.78 8.73
C LEU A 76 5.68 -8.56 7.34
N LYS A 77 4.74 -9.42 6.94
CA LYS A 77 4.02 -9.34 5.66
C LYS A 77 3.18 -8.07 5.55
N ASP A 78 2.38 -7.77 6.57
CA ASP A 78 1.51 -6.60 6.58
C ASP A 78 2.34 -5.31 6.62
N TYR A 79 3.39 -5.30 7.44
CA TYR A 79 4.34 -4.19 7.49
C TYR A 79 5.02 -3.95 6.13
N LEU A 80 5.53 -5.01 5.50
CA LEU A 80 6.16 -4.94 4.18
C LEU A 80 5.21 -4.41 3.11
N GLN A 81 3.95 -4.85 3.12
CA GLN A 81 2.94 -4.37 2.19
C GLN A 81 2.69 -2.86 2.37
N ARG A 82 2.47 -2.40 3.61
CA ARG A 82 2.28 -0.97 3.88
C ARG A 82 3.49 -0.13 3.48
N PHE A 83 4.69 -0.61 3.79
CA PHE A 83 5.92 0.09 3.44
C PHE A 83 6.10 0.18 1.92
N ASN A 84 5.84 -0.91 1.18
CA ASN A 84 5.90 -0.91 -0.29
C ASN A 84 4.91 0.08 -0.90
N THR A 85 3.66 0.13 -0.42
CA THR A 85 2.67 1.11 -0.89
C THR A 85 3.17 2.54 -0.69
N ALA A 86 3.71 2.86 0.48
CA ALA A 86 4.25 4.20 0.73
C ALA A 86 5.51 4.51 -0.08
N ALA A 87 6.37 3.52 -0.32
CA ALA A 87 7.59 3.67 -1.12
C ALA A 87 7.30 3.97 -2.59
N LEU A 88 6.12 3.59 -3.11
CA LEU A 88 5.66 3.97 -4.46
C LEU A 88 5.20 5.43 -4.55
N GLU A 89 4.71 6.00 -3.44
CA GLU A 89 4.33 7.41 -3.37
C GLU A 89 5.53 8.37 -3.27
N VAL A 90 6.72 7.82 -2.99
CA VAL A 90 7.99 8.57 -2.90
C VAL A 90 9.00 8.05 -3.94
N PRO A 91 8.76 8.29 -5.24
CA PRO A 91 9.63 7.79 -6.30
C PRO A 91 11.04 8.40 -6.28
N SER A 92 11.24 9.55 -5.61
CA SER A 92 12.55 10.17 -5.46
C SER A 92 13.46 9.42 -4.48
N ALA A 93 12.90 8.64 -3.55
CA ALA A 93 13.68 7.96 -2.52
C ALA A 93 14.59 6.88 -3.13
N THR A 94 15.88 6.93 -2.80
CA THR A 94 16.86 5.94 -3.25
C THR A 94 16.63 4.57 -2.59
N GLN A 95 17.25 3.52 -3.13
CA GLN A 95 17.18 2.17 -2.57
C GLN A 95 17.77 2.12 -1.15
N GLU A 96 18.81 2.90 -0.89
CA GLU A 96 19.50 2.98 0.39
C GLU A 96 18.65 3.68 1.45
N VAL A 97 17.98 4.78 1.06
CA VAL A 97 17.05 5.50 1.93
C VAL A 97 15.84 4.62 2.27
N LYS A 98 15.27 3.93 1.27
CA LYS A 98 14.18 2.97 1.48
C LYS A 98 14.59 1.82 2.41
N ALA A 99 15.79 1.26 2.21
CA ALA A 99 16.31 0.20 3.08
C ALA A 99 16.50 0.68 4.53
N SER A 100 17.11 1.85 4.71
CA SER A 100 17.35 2.45 6.03
C SER A 100 16.04 2.76 6.77
N ALA A 101 15.08 3.36 6.07
CA ALA A 101 13.76 3.64 6.64
C ALA A 101 13.00 2.35 6.99
N PHE A 102 13.08 1.32 6.14
CA PHE A 102 12.46 0.02 6.42
C PHE A 102 13.05 -0.62 7.67
N GLU A 103 14.38 -0.68 7.78
CA GLU A 103 15.09 -1.28 8.91
C GLU A 103 14.83 -0.53 10.22
N GLN A 104 14.83 0.81 10.18
CA GLN A 104 14.52 1.63 11.35
C GLN A 104 13.05 1.53 11.81
N GLY A 105 12.16 1.19 10.87
CA GLY A 105 10.75 0.96 11.17
C GLY A 105 10.44 -0.44 11.70
N LEU A 106 11.35 -1.41 11.58
CA LEU A 106 11.12 -2.78 12.05
C LEU A 106 11.01 -2.86 13.57
N MET A 107 10.18 -3.80 14.03
CA MET A 107 10.16 -4.21 15.43
C MET A 107 11.30 -5.18 15.71
N ASP A 108 11.82 -5.16 16.95
CA ASP A 108 12.77 -6.16 17.42
C ASP A 108 12.19 -7.58 17.23
N GLY A 109 12.89 -8.38 16.46
CA GLY A 109 12.45 -9.71 16.07
C GLY A 109 13.54 -10.49 15.35
N ASP A 110 13.25 -11.73 14.99
CA ASP A 110 14.27 -12.60 14.40
C ASP A 110 14.70 -12.14 13.00
N PHE A 111 13.79 -11.55 12.23
CA PHE A 111 14.13 -10.90 10.98
C PHE A 111 15.07 -9.70 11.18
N PHE A 112 14.76 -8.80 12.13
CA PHE A 112 15.64 -7.67 12.47
C PHE A 112 17.04 -8.13 12.91
N LYS A 113 17.13 -9.13 13.79
CA LYS A 113 18.42 -9.74 14.19
C LYS A 113 19.19 -10.32 13.00
N SER A 114 18.49 -10.86 11.99
CA SER A 114 19.11 -11.39 10.78
C SER A 114 19.76 -10.29 9.93
N LEU A 115 19.14 -9.10 9.89
CA LEU A 115 19.69 -7.92 9.21
C LEU A 115 20.91 -7.36 9.95
N ALA A 116 20.85 -7.29 11.28
CA ALA A 116 22.00 -6.87 12.09
C ALA A 116 23.23 -7.76 11.87
N LYS A 117 23.04 -9.07 11.67
CA LYS A 117 24.12 -10.01 11.35
C LYS A 117 24.63 -9.89 9.91
N LYS A 118 23.74 -9.62 8.97
CA LYS A 118 24.07 -9.48 7.56
C LYS A 118 23.32 -8.28 6.98
N PRO A 119 23.93 -7.10 6.92
CA PRO A 119 23.27 -5.90 6.41
C PRO A 119 22.71 -6.08 5.00
N ALA A 120 21.63 -5.38 4.71
CA ALA A 120 21.03 -5.26 3.38
C ALA A 120 20.95 -3.77 3.03
N THR A 121 21.90 -3.27 2.26
CA THR A 121 22.04 -1.83 1.97
C THR A 121 21.13 -1.32 0.86
N LYS A 122 20.53 -2.24 0.07
CA LYS A 122 19.59 -1.91 -1.00
C LYS A 122 18.22 -2.51 -0.71
N PHE A 123 17.19 -1.75 -1.04
CA PHE A 123 15.82 -2.09 -0.68
C PHE A 123 15.30 -3.33 -1.42
N ASP A 124 15.63 -3.53 -2.69
CA ASP A 124 15.33 -4.75 -3.46
C ASP A 124 15.88 -6.04 -2.78
N ILE A 125 17.13 -6.01 -2.33
CA ILE A 125 17.77 -7.10 -1.60
C ILE A 125 17.05 -7.35 -0.27
N LEU A 126 16.68 -6.27 0.42
CA LEU A 126 15.95 -6.34 1.69
C LEU A 126 14.58 -7.00 1.49
N VAL A 127 13.80 -6.54 0.51
CA VAL A 127 12.48 -7.08 0.18
C VAL A 127 12.58 -8.58 -0.16
N ALA A 128 13.55 -8.98 -0.99
CA ALA A 128 13.75 -10.38 -1.34
C ALA A 128 14.02 -11.26 -0.10
N ARG A 129 14.81 -10.74 0.86
CA ARG A 129 15.05 -11.44 2.13
C ARG A 129 13.81 -11.49 3.01
N ALA A 130 13.05 -10.41 3.09
CA ALA A 130 11.81 -10.36 3.86
C ALA A 130 10.80 -11.38 3.33
N VAL A 131 10.59 -11.43 2.02
CA VAL A 131 9.71 -12.43 1.36
C VAL A 131 10.17 -13.85 1.66
N LYS A 132 11.48 -14.12 1.57
CA LYS A 132 12.03 -15.44 1.91
C LYS A 132 11.77 -15.81 3.37
N TYR A 133 11.90 -14.85 4.28
CA TYR A 133 11.63 -15.06 5.70
C TYR A 133 10.14 -15.34 5.95
N ILE A 134 9.24 -14.55 5.36
CA ILE A 134 7.78 -14.73 5.45
C ILE A 134 7.39 -16.13 4.97
N ASN A 135 7.87 -16.54 3.79
CA ASN A 135 7.58 -17.88 3.25
C ASN A 135 8.10 -19.02 4.16
N MET A 136 9.24 -18.82 4.81
CA MET A 136 9.80 -19.78 5.77
C MET A 136 8.94 -19.85 7.04
N GLU A 137 8.46 -18.71 7.55
CA GLU A 137 7.59 -18.62 8.72
C GLU A 137 6.23 -19.29 8.45
N ASP A 138 5.61 -19.01 7.31
CA ASP A 138 4.35 -19.63 6.87
C ASP A 138 4.49 -21.17 6.73
N ALA A 139 5.62 -21.64 6.17
CA ALA A 139 5.92 -23.07 6.06
C ALA A 139 6.15 -23.76 7.43
N GLN A 140 6.55 -23.00 8.47
CA GLN A 140 6.68 -23.53 9.82
C GLN A 140 5.35 -23.57 10.56
N ALA A 141 4.50 -22.55 10.36
CA ALA A 141 3.16 -22.50 10.95
C ALA A 141 2.30 -23.68 10.47
N SER A 142 2.24 -23.92 9.16
CA SER A 142 1.50 -25.04 8.56
C SER A 142 1.93 -26.42 9.10
N LYS A 143 3.23 -26.63 9.36
CA LYS A 143 3.73 -27.87 9.98
C LYS A 143 3.30 -28.06 11.44
N ARG A 144 3.11 -26.96 12.18
CA ARG A 144 2.67 -27.00 13.58
C ARG A 144 1.18 -27.32 13.67
N GLU A 145 0.37 -26.75 12.78
CA GLU A 145 -1.07 -26.99 12.70
C GLU A 145 -1.39 -28.45 12.33
N GLY A 146 -0.74 -28.99 11.29
CA GLY A 146 -0.93 -30.41 10.89
C GLY A 146 -0.45 -31.44 11.93
N ARG A 147 0.41 -31.06 12.88
CA ARG A 147 0.78 -31.89 14.04
C ARG A 147 -0.19 -31.78 15.22
N GLY A 148 -0.94 -30.68 15.31
CA GLY A 148 -1.97 -30.47 16.33
C GLY A 148 -3.21 -31.33 16.10
N GLU A 149 -3.57 -31.58 14.85
CA GLU A 149 -4.72 -32.40 14.46
C GLU A 149 -4.48 -33.90 14.73
N LYS A 150 -3.31 -34.44 14.36
CA LYS A 150 -2.94 -35.85 14.64
C LYS A 150 -2.89 -36.23 16.12
N ARG A 151 -2.83 -35.26 17.04
CA ARG A 151 -2.82 -35.52 18.49
C ARG A 151 -4.22 -35.59 19.11
N LYS A 152 -5.27 -35.14 18.43
CA LYS A 152 -6.65 -35.22 18.93
C LYS A 152 -7.35 -36.53 18.57
N GLU A 153 -6.93 -37.20 17.50
CA GLU A 153 -7.56 -38.46 17.03
C GLU A 153 -7.10 -39.70 17.81
N ASN A 154 -5.95 -39.66 18.48
CA ASN A 154 -5.43 -40.79 19.29
C ASN A 154 -5.89 -40.80 20.75
N LYS A 155 -6.96 -40.07 21.13
CA LYS A 155 -7.41 -39.97 22.54
C LYS A 155 -8.81 -40.52 22.83
N ASP A 156 -9.46 -41.19 21.88
CA ASP A 156 -10.81 -41.79 22.08
C ASP A 156 -10.87 -43.33 21.98
N GLU A 157 -9.77 -44.05 21.72
CA GLU A 157 -9.73 -45.50 21.90
C GLU A 157 -8.78 -45.88 23.04
N ASN A 158 -9.34 -45.89 24.25
CA ASN A 158 -9.19 -46.96 25.27
C ASN A 158 -9.45 -46.39 26.68
N PRO A 159 -10.52 -46.86 27.35
CA PRO A 159 -10.40 -47.23 28.74
C PRO A 159 -10.63 -48.72 28.92
N SER A 160 -9.66 -49.29 29.62
CA SER A 160 -9.46 -50.68 29.98
C SER A 160 -10.61 -51.38 30.71
N LYS A 161 -10.63 -52.70 30.50
CA LYS A 161 -11.17 -53.80 31.31
C LYS A 161 -12.67 -54.08 31.28
#